data_AF-A0A7G5ZU38-F1
#
_entry.id   AF-A0A7G5ZU38-F1
#
_cell.length_a   1.000
_cell.length_b   1.000
_cell.length_c   1.000
_cell.angle_alpha   90.00
_cell.angle_beta   90.00
_cell.angle_gamma   90.00
#
_symmetry.space_group_name_H-M   'P 1'
#
loop_
_entity.id
_entity.type
_entity.pdbx_description
1 polymer ?
#
loop_
_entity_poly.entity_id
_entity_poly.type
_entity_poly.pdbx_seq_one_letter_code
_entity_poly.pdbx_strand_id
1 'polypeptide(L)'
;MLAPVVAYDDERRGDLLDVLSALVAHPGNRSAAAAASHLSRSVFYQRLAVIGEMLEVDLDDGETLAALHLALLARRSAVPVT
;
A
#
# COMPACT_ATOMS: atom_id res chain seq x y z
N MET A 1 11.42 -2.38 -1.60
CA MET A 1 10.11 -2.66 -0.96
C MET A 1 8.97 -2.68 -1.97
N LEU A 2 8.66 -1.60 -2.69
CA LEU A 2 7.40 -1.54 -3.47
C LEU A 2 7.39 -2.25 -4.84
N ALA A 3 8.54 -2.71 -5.33
CA ALA A 3 8.65 -3.27 -6.69
C ALA A 3 7.65 -4.42 -6.97
N PRO A 4 7.42 -5.40 -6.07
CA PRO A 4 6.43 -6.44 -6.30
C PRO A 4 4.99 -5.89 -6.43
N VAL A 5 4.64 -4.90 -5.62
CA VAL A 5 3.31 -4.26 -5.65
C VAL A 5 3.08 -3.49 -6.95
N VAL A 6 4.11 -2.75 -7.40
CA VAL A 6 4.06 -2.03 -8.68
C VAL A 6 3.86 -3.02 -9.83
N ALA A 7 4.67 -4.09 -9.90
CA ALA A 7 4.54 -5.10 -10.94
C ALA A 7 3.16 -5.78 -10.94
N TYR A 8 2.61 -6.08 -9.76
CA TYR A 8 1.27 -6.63 -9.63
C TYR A 8 0.19 -5.70 -10.21
N ASP A 9 0.24 -4.42 -9.83
CA ASP A 9 -0.73 -3.42 -10.29
C ASP A 9 -0.59 -3.17 -11.80
N ASP A 10 0.63 -3.12 -12.35
CA ASP A 10 0.87 -2.96 -13.79
C ASP A 10 0.30 -4.13 -14.61
N GLU A 11 0.51 -5.37 -14.14
CA GLU A 11 0.03 -6.57 -14.84
C GLU A 11 -1.50 -6.72 -14.79
N ARG A 12 -2.11 -6.37 -13.66
CA ARG A 12 -3.53 -6.68 -13.36
C ARG A 12 -4.45 -5.47 -13.39
N ARG A 13 -3.91 -4.26 -13.59
CA ARG A 13 -4.59 -2.98 -13.31
C ARG A 13 -5.17 -2.99 -11.89
N GLY A 14 -4.32 -3.38 -10.93
CA GLY A 14 -4.67 -3.56 -9.53
C GLY A 14 -4.78 -2.25 -8.74
N ASP A 15 -5.22 -2.37 -7.49
CA ASP A 15 -5.47 -1.29 -6.53
C ASP A 15 -4.53 -1.32 -5.32
N LEU A 16 -3.45 -2.10 -5.35
CA LEU A 16 -2.65 -2.36 -4.15
C LEU A 16 -1.81 -1.15 -3.71
N LEU A 17 -1.32 -0.34 -4.65
CA LEU A 17 -0.64 0.91 -4.33
C LEU A 17 -1.57 1.96 -3.70
N ASP A 18 -2.84 1.98 -4.10
CA ASP A 18 -3.85 2.87 -3.51
C ASP A 18 -4.21 2.41 -2.10
N VAL A 19 -4.35 1.09 -1.90
CA VAL A 19 -4.54 0.50 -0.57
C VAL A 19 -3.38 0.81 0.37
N LEU A 20 -2.13 0.62 -0.08
CA LEU A 20 -0.94 0.97 0.69
C LEU A 20 -0.91 2.47 1.02
N SER A 21 -1.24 3.32 0.05
CA SER A 21 -1.28 4.76 0.24
C SER A 21 -2.31 5.17 1.29
N ALA A 22 -3.51 4.56 1.25
CA ALA A 22 -4.55 4.81 2.24
C ALA A 22 -4.17 4.31 3.64
N LEU A 23 -3.54 3.13 3.73
CA LEU A 23 -3.05 2.55 4.99
C LEU A 23 -2.05 3.49 5.68
N VAL A 24 -1.00 3.91 4.98
CA VAL A 24 0.04 4.76 5.59
C VAL A 24 -0.41 6.19 5.86
N ALA A 25 -1.48 6.65 5.22
CA ALA A 25 -2.10 7.95 5.50
C ALA A 25 -2.96 7.94 6.77
N HIS A 26 -3.37 6.75 7.24
CA HIS A 26 -4.26 6.57 8.40
C HIS A 26 -3.67 5.53 9.39
N PRO A 27 -2.47 5.76 9.94
CA PRO A 27 -1.79 4.81 10.80
C PRO A 27 -2.66 4.46 12.03
N GLY A 28 -2.79 3.17 12.32
CA GLY A 28 -3.60 2.66 13.43
C GLY A 28 -5.12 2.73 13.22
N ASN A 29 -5.61 3.32 12.12
CA ASN A 29 -7.05 3.41 11.82
C ASN A 29 -7.40 2.77 10.46
N ARG A 30 -7.42 1.44 10.46
CA ARG A 30 -7.74 0.67 9.25
C ARG A 30 -9.15 0.93 8.69
N SER A 31 -10.11 1.28 9.54
CA SER A 31 -11.46 1.61 9.07
C SER A 31 -11.49 2.92 8.28
N ALA A 32 -10.73 3.92 8.72
CA ALA A 32 -10.57 5.16 7.97
C ALA A 32 -9.76 4.95 6.69
N ALA A 33 -8.70 4.14 6.75
CA ALA A 33 -7.92 3.75 5.56
C ALA A 33 -8.80 3.07 4.49
N ALA A 34 -9.65 2.12 4.89
CA ALA A 34 -10.58 1.46 3.97
C ALA A 34 -11.51 2.47 3.30
N ALA A 35 -12.09 3.40 4.07
CA ALA A 35 -12.96 4.44 3.52
C ALA A 35 -12.21 5.35 2.54
N ALA A 36 -10.96 5.72 2.85
CA ALA A 36 -10.10 6.54 1.99
C ALA A 36 -9.66 5.82 0.71
N SER A 37 -9.59 4.48 0.71
CA SER A 37 -9.27 3.66 -0.46
C SER A 37 -10.44 3.48 -1.44
N HIS A 38 -11.63 3.96 -1.09
CA HIS A 38 -12.89 3.70 -1.83
C HIS A 38 -13.28 2.22 -1.93
N LEU A 39 -12.69 1.35 -1.12
CA LEU A 39 -13.03 -0.07 -1.04
C LEU A 39 -13.97 -0.34 0.14
N SER A 40 -14.71 -1.45 0.05
CA SER A 40 -15.34 -2.01 1.25
C SER A 40 -14.27 -2.47 2.24
N ARG A 41 -14.60 -2.51 3.54
CA ARG A 41 -13.67 -3.00 4.57
C ARG A 41 -13.18 -4.43 4.29
N SER A 42 -14.06 -5.31 3.80
CA SER A 42 -13.69 -6.70 3.50
C SER A 42 -12.66 -6.78 2.36
N VAL A 43 -12.89 -6.03 1.27
CA VAL A 43 -11.96 -6.00 0.13
C VAL A 43 -10.63 -5.35 0.55
N PHE A 44 -10.68 -4.25 1.31
CA PHE A 44 -9.48 -3.60 1.83
C PHE A 44 -8.62 -4.58 2.66
N TYR A 45 -9.22 -5.34 3.58
CA TYR A 45 -8.47 -6.34 4.36
C TYR A 45 -7.92 -7.50 3.53
N GLN A 46 -8.66 -7.96 2.51
CA GLN A 46 -8.12 -8.94 1.57
C GLN A 46 -6.89 -8.39 0.83
N ARG A 47 -6.93 -7.11 0.41
CA ARG A 47 -5.76 -6.47 -0.20
C ARG A 47 -4.59 -6.36 0.76
N LEU A 48 -4.81 -6.01 2.03
CA LEU A 48 -3.75 -5.99 3.04
C LEU A 48 -3.09 -7.36 3.21
N ALA A 49 -3.88 -8.44 3.23
CA ALA A 49 -3.34 -9.80 3.31
C ALA A 49 -2.45 -10.11 2.09
N VAL A 50 -2.94 -9.83 0.88
CA VAL A 50 -2.16 -10.01 -0.36
C VAL A 50 -0.86 -9.20 -0.32
N ILE A 51 -0.90 -7.95 0.14
CA ILE A 51 0.29 -7.10 0.23
C ILE A 51 1.29 -7.64 1.26
N GLY A 52 0.82 -8.02 2.46
CA GLY A 52 1.67 -8.55 3.52
C GLY A 52 2.36 -9.85 3.09
N GLU A 53 1.63 -10.77 2.46
CA GLU A 53 2.18 -12.00 1.88
C GLU A 53 3.19 -11.70 0.76
N MET A 54 2.85 -10.81 -0.17
CA MET A 54 3.70 -10.49 -1.32
C MET A 54 5.01 -9.82 -0.92
N LEU A 55 4.98 -9.00 0.14
CA LEU A 55 6.14 -8.27 0.63
C LEU A 55 6.89 -9.01 1.74
N GLU A 56 6.32 -10.10 2.27
CA GLU A 56 6.82 -10.83 3.44
C GLU A 56 7.01 -9.92 4.66
N VAL A 57 6.03 -9.03 4.92
CA VAL A 57 6.09 -8.04 6.02
C VAL A 57 4.86 -8.07 6.91
N ASP A 58 5.04 -7.60 8.15
CA ASP A 58 3.93 -7.31 9.07
C ASP A 58 3.42 -5.88 8.86
N LEU A 59 2.18 -5.73 8.41
CA LEU A 59 1.56 -4.42 8.20
C LEU A 59 0.97 -3.79 9.49
N ASP A 60 1.10 -4.46 10.64
CA ASP A 60 0.88 -3.86 11.96
C ASP A 60 2.17 -3.28 12.57
N ASP A 61 3.33 -3.62 12.01
CA ASP A 61 4.62 -3.12 12.50
C ASP A 61 4.85 -1.65 12.08
N GLY A 62 5.15 -0.81 13.08
CA GLY A 62 5.33 0.63 12.89
C GLY A 62 6.54 0.98 12.03
N GLU A 63 7.63 0.22 12.14
CA GLU A 63 8.84 0.43 11.33
C GLU A 63 8.58 0.09 9.86
N THR A 64 7.88 -1.03 9.61
CA THR A 64 7.40 -1.42 8.29
C THR A 64 6.52 -0.35 7.66
N LEU A 65 5.52 0.17 8.39
CA LEU A 65 4.64 1.23 7.90
C LEU A 65 5.40 2.52 7.57
N ALA A 66 6.38 2.91 8.40
CA ALA A 66 7.22 4.07 8.15
C ALA A 66 8.07 3.90 6.87
N ALA A 67 8.69 2.74 6.70
CA ALA A 67 9.49 2.41 5.52
C ALA A 67 8.65 2.41 4.23
N LEU A 68 7.44 1.83 4.28
CA LEU A 68 6.48 1.86 3.17
C LEU A 68 6.04 3.29 2.83
N HIS A 69 5.77 4.13 3.83
CA HIS A 69 5.40 5.53 3.62
C HIS A 69 6.51 6.30 2.88
N LEU A 70 7.76 6.13 3.31
CA LEU A 70 8.93 6.73 2.65
C LEU A 70 9.10 6.22 1.22
N ALA A 71 8.95 4.92 0.98
CA ALA A 71 9.03 4.35 -0.36
C ALA A 71 7.94 4.92 -1.29
N LEU A 72 6.73 5.15 -0.77
CA LEU A 72 5.62 5.78 -1.51
C LEU A 72 5.94 7.25 -1.84
N LEU A 73 6.50 8.01 -0.89
CA LEU A 73 6.95 9.39 -1.12
C LEU A 73 8.06 9.48 -2.18
N ALA A 74 9.07 8.63 -2.06
CA ALA A 74 10.19 8.57 -3.01
C ALA A 74 9.70 8.28 -4.43
N ARG A 75 8.76 7.33 -4.59
CA ARG A 75 8.20 6.99 -5.91
C ARG A 75 7.44 8.16 -6.55
N ARG A 76 6.65 8.92 -5.78
CA ARG A 76 5.94 10.11 -6.30
C ARG A 76 6.89 11.23 -6.72
N SER A 77 8.06 11.29 -6.09
CA SER A 77 9.06 12.33 -6.33
C SER A 77 10.03 11.97 -7.46
N ALA A 78 10.06 10.71 -7.89
CA ALA A 78 10.83 10.26 -9.03
C ALA A 78 10.20 10.83 -10.31
N VAL A 79 10.60 12.05 -10.67
CA VAL A 79 10.31 12.65 -11.98
C VAL A 79 10.91 11.72 -13.03
N PRO A 80 10.12 11.23 -14.02
CA PRO A 80 10.69 10.47 -15.11
C PRO A 80 11.60 11.42 -15.91
N VAL A 81 12.91 11.18 -15.87
CA VAL A 81 13.85 11.84 -16.76
C VAL A 81 13.53 11.32 -18.16
N THR A 82 13.01 12.21 -19.00
CA THR A 82 12.56 11.95 -20.37
C THR A 82 13.74 11.77 -21.31
#